data_AF-A0A081K834-F1
#
_entry.id   AF-A0A081K834-F1
#
_cell.length_a   1.000
_cell.length_b   1.000
_cell.length_c   1.000
_cell.angle_alpha   90.00
_cell.angle_beta   90.00
_cell.angle_gamma   90.00
#
_symmetry.space_group_name_H-M   'P 1'
#
loop_
_entity.id
_entity.type
_entity.pdbx_description
1 polymer ?
#
loop_
_entity_poly.entity_id
_entity_poly.type
_entity_poly.pdbx_seq_one_letter_code
_entity_poly.pdbx_strand_id
1 'polypeptide(L)' 'MQLLLCEGFSLDAEGRISCSGESATITLEEVRAIPASNGLTKEQADGLISATLLTLVIGFIFALILRQLR' A
#
# COMPACT_ATOMS: atom_id res chain seq x y z
N MET A 1 18.62 -8.12 9.59
CA MET A 1 17.46 -8.74 8.90
C MET A 1 17.79 -8.76 7.42
N GLN A 2 17.55 -9.88 6.72
CA GLN A 2 17.77 -9.98 5.27
C GLN A 2 16.44 -9.72 4.56
N LEU A 3 16.47 -8.93 3.49
CA LEU A 3 15.31 -8.66 2.66
C LEU A 3 15.41 -9.49 1.38
N LEU A 4 14.28 -10.07 0.98
CA LEU A 4 14.16 -10.73 -0.31
C LEU A 4 13.74 -9.66 -1.34
N LEU A 5 14.62 -9.35 -2.29
CA LEU A 5 14.28 -8.51 -3.44
C LEU A 5 13.74 -9.40 -4.56
N CYS A 6 12.61 -9.00 -5.10
CA CYS A 6 12.00 -9.59 -6.28
C CYS A 6 11.57 -8.47 -7.23
N GLU A 7 11.63 -8.73 -8.54
CA GLU A 7 11.21 -7.76 -9.55
C GLU A 7 9.70 -7.47 -9.46
N GLY A 8 8.91 -8.46 -9.06
CA GLY A 8 7.49 -8.33 -8.86
C GLY A 8 7.01 -9.11 -7.64
N PHE A 9 6.14 -8.47 -6.88
CA PHE A 9 5.34 -9.12 -5.84
C PHE A 9 3.89 -9.17 -6.35
N SER A 10 3.34 -10.37 -6.45
CA SER A 10 1.90 -10.56 -6.68
C SER A 10 1.28 -11.24 -5.47
N LEU A 11 0.08 -10.79 -5.13
CA LEU A 11 -0.78 -11.45 -4.14
C LEU A 11 -1.76 -12.34 -4.91
N ASP A 12 -1.84 -13.61 -4.56
CA ASP A 12 -2.95 -14.46 -5.02
C ASP A 12 -4.25 -14.15 -4.24
N ALA A 13 -5.38 -14.71 -4.71
CA ALA A 13 -6.69 -14.50 -4.08
C ALA A 13 -6.76 -15.12 -2.67
N GLU A 14 -5.84 -16.03 -2.36
CA GLU A 14 -5.68 -16.73 -1.09
C GLU A 14 -4.73 -15.97 -0.13
N GLY A 15 -4.20 -14.83 -0.54
CA GLY A 15 -3.33 -13.97 0.27
C GLY A 15 -1.88 -14.45 0.37
N ARG A 16 -1.46 -15.42 -0.44
CA ARG A 16 -0.06 -15.83 -0.54
C ARG A 16 0.69 -14.84 -1.43
N ILE A 17 1.85 -14.43 -0.93
CA ILE A 17 2.77 -13.54 -1.64
C ILE A 17 3.66 -14.43 -2.51
N SER A 18 3.56 -14.29 -3.83
CA SER A 18 4.48 -14.93 -4.76
C SER A 18 5.47 -13.91 -5.31
N CYS A 19 6.75 -14.27 -5.27
CA CYS A 19 7.81 -13.54 -5.94
C CYS A 19 7.96 -14.03 -7.38
N SER A 20 7.99 -13.10 -8.34
CA SER A 20 8.39 -13.37 -9.72
C SER A 20 9.74 -12.72 -10.02
N GLY A 21 10.61 -13.44 -10.74
CA GLY A 21 11.92 -12.94 -11.19
C GLY A 21 13.12 -13.52 -10.42
N GLU A 22 14.31 -12.97 -10.66
CA GLU A 22 15.53 -13.34 -9.94
C GLU A 22 15.45 -12.88 -8.49
N SER A 23 15.52 -13.82 -7.53
CA SER A 23 15.52 -13.50 -6.11
C SER A 23 16.93 -13.12 -5.67
N ALA A 24 17.12 -11.87 -5.23
CA ALA A 24 18.37 -11.42 -4.64
C ALA A 24 18.20 -11.22 -3.13
N THR A 25 19.14 -11.74 -2.34
CA THR A 25 19.19 -11.49 -0.91
C THR A 25 20.01 -10.23 -0.68
N ILE A 26 19.39 -9.18 -0.16
CA ILE A 26 20.04 -7.90 0.08
C ILE A 26 19.96 -7.51 1.55
N THR A 27 20.91 -6.70 1.99
CA THR A 27 20.87 -6.11 3.33
C THR A 27 19.89 -4.94 3.39
N LEU A 28 19.33 -4.70 4.57
CA LEU A 28 18.40 -3.59 4.80
C LEU A 28 19.07 -2.22 4.56
N GLU A 29 20.37 -2.14 4.87
CA GLU A 29 21.23 -0.97 4.68
C GLU A 29 21.35 -0.61 3.19
N GLU A 30 21.47 -1.60 2.32
CA GLU A 30 21.67 -1.41 0.88
C GLU A 30 20.36 -1.03 0.17
N VAL A 31 19.21 -1.58 0.60
CA VAL A 31 17.89 -1.11 0.13
C VAL A 31 17.62 0.33 0.55
N ARG A 32 17.98 0.71 1.78
CA ARG A 32 17.83 2.11 2.25
C ARG A 32 18.73 3.09 1.49
N ALA A 33 19.85 2.62 0.95
CA ALA A 33 20.77 3.43 0.16
C ALA A 33 20.29 3.65 -1.29
N ILE A 34 19.30 2.87 -1.76
CA ILE A 34 18.71 3.01 -3.09
C ILE A 34 17.35 3.72 -2.93
N PRO A 35 17.29 5.06 -3.10
CA PRO A 35 16.01 5.75 -3.09
C PRO A 35 15.16 5.23 -4.25
N ALA A 36 14.01 4.63 -3.94
CA ALA A 36 13.03 4.26 -4.94
C ALA A 36 12.55 5.56 -5.63
N SER A 37 13.04 5.83 -6.85
CA SER A 37 12.78 7.08 -7.58
C SER A 37 11.30 7.31 -7.88
N ASN A 38 10.49 6.25 -7.81
CA ASN A 38 9.08 6.21 -8.21
C ASN A 38 8.14 5.87 -7.05
N GLY A 39 8.63 5.83 -5.81
CA GLY A 39 7.84 5.51 -4.62
C GLY A 39 7.15 6.73 -4.02
N LEU A 40 5.99 6.53 -3.39
CA LEU A 40 5.38 7.54 -2.52
C LEU A 40 6.25 7.70 -1.27
N THR A 41 6.47 8.95 -0.85
CA THR A 41 7.04 9.17 0.49
C THR A 41 6.03 8.72 1.55
N LYS A 42 6.52 8.42 2.76
CA LYS A 42 5.66 8.01 3.87
C LYS A 42 4.56 9.04 4.14
N GLU A 43 4.92 10.32 4.08
CA GLU A 43 4.02 11.46 4.31
C GLU A 43 2.94 11.54 3.22
N GLN A 44 3.30 11.25 1.96
CA GLN A 44 2.33 11.21 0.86
C GLN A 44 1.38 10.03 1.00
N ALA A 45 1.89 8.85 1.37
CA ALA A 45 1.07 7.66 1.61
C ALA A 45 0.08 7.90 2.77
N ASP A 46 0.56 8.45 3.90
CA ASP A 46 -0.28 8.78 5.06
C ASP A 46 -1.34 9.83 4.68
N GLY A 47 -0.98 10.81 3.85
CA GLY A 47 -1.92 11.80 3.30
C GLY A 47 -3.02 11.19 2.43
N LEU A 48 -2.67 10.29 1.51
CA LEU A 48 -3.64 9.59 0.65
C LEU A 48 -4.60 8.71 1.46
N ILE A 49 -4.07 7.95 2.43
CA ILE A 49 -4.87 7.07 3.27
C ILE A 49 -5.87 7.90 4.09
N SER A 50 -5.41 9.00 4.70
CA SER A 50 -6.24 9.90 5.48
C SER A 50 -7.37 10.50 4.65
N ALA A 51 -7.06 11.04 3.47
CA ALA A 51 -8.05 11.62 2.56
C ALA A 51 -9.11 10.60 2.10
N THR A 52 -8.67 9.38 1.79
CA THR A 52 -9.56 8.29 1.36
C THR A 52 -10.51 7.88 2.48
N LEU A 53 -10.01 7.75 3.71
CA LEU A 53 -10.82 7.41 4.87
C LEU A 53 -11.91 8.45 5.14
N LEU A 54 -11.54 9.73 5.06
CA LEU A 54 -12.43 10.85 5.30
C LEU A 54 -13.57 10.87 4.26
N THR A 55 -13.24 10.61 3.01
CA THR A 55 -14.21 10.54 1.91
C THR A 55 -15.20 9.39 2.09
N LEU A 56 -14.72 8.21 2.51
CA LEU A 56 -15.58 7.06 2.82
C LEU A 56 -16.54 7.35 3.98
N VAL A 57 -16.04 7.99 5.04
CA VAL A 57 -16.88 8.37 6.20
C VAL A 57 -17.97 9.36 5.79
N ILE A 58 -17.62 10.41 5.03
CA ILE A 58 -18.60 11.38 4.54
C ILE A 58 -19.66 10.68 3.67
N GLY A 59 -19.23 9.85 2.72
CA GLY A 59 -20.14 9.10 1.86
C GLY A 59 -21.07 8.18 2.65
N PHE A 60 -20.56 7.49 3.67
CA PHE A 60 -21.35 6.65 4.56
C PHE A 60 -22.40 7.46 5.34
N ILE A 61 -22.01 8.62 5.91
CA ILE A 61 -22.95 9.50 6.62
C ILE A 61 -24.06 9.98 5.69
N PHE A 62 -23.73 10.45 4.49
CA PHE A 62 -24.73 10.87 3.50
C PHE A 62 -25.68 9.73 3.12
N ALA A 63 -25.16 8.52 2.92
CA ALA A 63 -25.98 7.34 2.63
C ALA A 63 -26.94 7.02 3.79
N LEU A 64 -26.49 7.15 5.04
CA LEU A 64 -27.36 6.99 6.21
C LEU A 64 -28.44 8.07 6.28
N ILE A 65 -28.11 9.33 6.04
CA ILE A 65 -29.07 10.45 6.03
C ILE A 65 -30.14 10.21 4.95
N LEU A 66 -29.73 9.89 3.72
CA LEU A 66 -30.64 9.58 2.63
C LEU A 66 -31.57 8.39 2.96
N ARG A 67 -31.07 7.39 3.69
CA ARG A 67 -31.87 6.25 4.14
C ARG A 67 -32.90 6.64 5.21
N GLN A 68 -32.63 7.61 6.07
CA GLN A 68 -33.56 8.09 7.09
C GLN A 68 -34.63 9.04 6.54
N LEU A 69 -34.36 9.69 5.41
CA LEU A 69 -35.30 10.56 4.70
C LEU A 69 -36.33 9.80 3.83
N ARG A 70 -36.12 8.49 3.64
CA ARG A 70 -37.02 7.60 2.90
C ARG A 70 -37.94 6.86 3.87
#